data_AF-A0A8H5H4C3-F1
#
_entry.id   AF-A0A8H5H4C3-F1
#
_cell.length_a   1.000
_cell.length_b   1.000
_cell.length_c   1.000
_cell.angle_alpha   90.00
_cell.angle_beta   90.00
_cell.angle_gamma   90.00
#
_symmetry.space_group_name_H-M   'P 1'
#
loop_
_entity.id
_entity.type
_entity.pdbx_description
1 polymer ?
#
loop_
_entity_poly.entity_id
_entity_poly.type
_entity_poly.pdbx_seq_one_letter_code
_entity_poly.pdbx_strand_id
1 'polypeptide(L)'
;MITNDGRDVIGVGSLKYWGRVVLQGVTDAQRFYSEALHALDDWFKELKSVVEGVLVSAGDAECLRDEIFSFAEDICRYHDGARFVVQEYGAHNEPFSDFLTREKKRAS
;
A
#
# COMPACT_ATOMS: atom_id res chain seq x y z
N MET A 1 3.37 3.67 -23.87
CA MET A 1 2.92 5.07 -23.74
C MET A 1 1.52 5.03 -23.13
N ILE A 2 1.31 5.71 -21.99
CA ILE A 2 -0.03 5.88 -21.43
C ILE A 2 -0.65 7.11 -22.14
N THR A 3 -1.85 6.96 -22.66
CA THR A 3 -2.67 8.05 -23.21
C THR A 3 -3.80 8.36 -22.22
N ASN A 4 -4.39 9.55 -22.32
CA ASN A 4 -5.57 9.91 -21.52
C ASN A 4 -6.69 8.87 -21.79
N ASP A 5 -7.20 8.24 -20.73
CA ASP A 5 -8.22 7.19 -20.78
C ASP A 5 -9.64 7.72 -20.49
N GLY A 6 -9.81 9.04 -20.48
CA GLY A 6 -11.08 9.72 -20.22
C GLY A 6 -11.49 9.73 -18.75
N ARG A 7 -10.56 9.47 -17.82
CA ARG A 7 -10.81 9.47 -16.38
C ARG A 7 -9.95 10.49 -15.66
N ASP A 8 -10.51 11.08 -14.61
CA ASP A 8 -9.81 12.04 -13.74
C ASP A 8 -8.93 11.36 -12.67
N VAL A 9 -9.04 10.03 -12.55
CA VAL A 9 -8.32 9.21 -11.56
C VAL A 9 -7.46 8.16 -12.25
N ILE A 10 -6.30 7.87 -11.66
CA ILE A 10 -5.38 6.85 -12.15
C ILE A 10 -6.05 5.48 -12.02
N GLY A 11 -6.22 4.79 -13.16
CA GLY A 11 -6.74 3.43 -13.18
C GLY A 11 -5.67 2.35 -13.02
N VAL A 12 -6.14 1.12 -12.76
CA VAL A 12 -5.32 -0.10 -12.66
C VAL A 12 -4.37 -0.30 -13.85
N GLY A 13 -4.80 0.07 -15.06
CA GLY A 13 -3.97 -0.05 -16.27
C GLY A 13 -2.69 0.79 -16.21
N SER A 14 -2.81 2.03 -15.74
CA SER A 14 -1.69 2.96 -15.56
C SER A 14 -0.74 2.48 -14.46
N LEU A 15 -1.27 2.03 -13.32
CA LEU A 15 -0.48 1.44 -12.24
C LEU A 15 0.28 0.19 -12.69
N LYS A 16 -0.37 -0.71 -13.43
CA LYS A 16 0.29 -1.91 -13.99
C LYS A 16 1.41 -1.55 -14.97
N TYR A 17 1.22 -0.51 -15.78
CA TYR A 17 2.29 -0.04 -16.67
C TYR A 17 3.47 0.50 -15.88
N TRP A 18 3.24 1.38 -14.90
CA TRP A 18 4.31 1.94 -14.08
C TRP A 18 5.01 0.89 -13.23
N GLY A 19 4.26 -0.06 -12.64
CA GLY A 19 4.83 -1.18 -11.91
C GLY A 19 5.82 -1.98 -12.77
N ARG A 20 5.47 -2.30 -14.02
CA ARG A 20 6.41 -2.96 -14.95
C ARG A 20 7.67 -2.14 -15.22
N VAL A 21 7.55 -0.82 -15.31
CA VAL A 21 8.69 0.07 -15.53
C VAL A 21 9.58 0.14 -14.29
N VAL A 22 8.99 0.25 -13.09
CA VAL A 22 9.72 0.25 -11.81
C VAL A 22 10.46 -1.06 -11.59
N LEU A 23 9.86 -2.18 -11.98
CA LEU A 23 10.48 -3.51 -11.86
C LEU A 23 11.48 -3.81 -12.99
N GLN A 24 11.69 -2.89 -13.95
CA GLN A 24 12.62 -3.12 -15.04
C GLN A 24 14.05 -3.25 -14.50
N GLY A 25 14.64 -4.44 -14.63
CA GLY A 25 15.97 -4.74 -14.12
C GLY A 25 15.99 -5.29 -12.67
N VAL A 26 14.85 -5.39 -12.01
CA VAL A 26 14.71 -6.08 -10.72
C VAL A 26 14.64 -7.58 -10.99
N THR A 27 15.57 -8.34 -10.43
CA THR A 27 15.53 -9.81 -10.50
C THR A 27 14.51 -10.37 -9.51
N ASP A 28 14.02 -11.59 -9.77
CA ASP A 28 13.10 -12.27 -8.83
C ASP A 28 13.72 -12.40 -7.43
N ALA A 29 15.02 -12.64 -7.34
CA ALA A 29 15.77 -12.72 -6.09
C ALA A 29 15.89 -11.39 -5.33
N GLN A 30 15.49 -10.25 -5.93
CA GLN A 30 15.50 -8.92 -5.31
C GLN A 30 14.10 -8.33 -5.20
N ARG A 31 13.08 -9.02 -5.73
CA ARG A 31 11.72 -8.50 -5.87
C ARG A 31 11.10 -8.08 -4.54
N PHE A 32 11.44 -8.77 -3.45
CA PHE A 32 10.96 -8.47 -2.11
C PHE A 32 11.37 -7.10 -1.58
N TYR A 33 12.42 -6.47 -2.13
CA TYR A 33 12.77 -5.09 -1.76
C TYR A 33 11.78 -4.06 -2.31
N SER A 34 11.10 -4.38 -3.40
CA SER A 34 10.13 -3.49 -4.06
C SER A 34 8.68 -3.88 -3.76
N GLU A 35 8.41 -5.16 -3.59
CA GLU A 35 7.07 -5.71 -3.38
C GLU A 35 7.05 -6.56 -2.10
N ALA A 36 6.50 -6.00 -1.01
CA ALA A 36 6.50 -6.64 0.31
C ALA A 36 5.83 -8.04 0.34
N LEU A 37 4.85 -8.28 -0.54
CA LEU A 37 4.20 -9.60 -0.67
C LEU A 37 5.11 -10.71 -1.23
N HIS A 38 6.26 -10.34 -1.81
CA HIS A 38 7.26 -11.31 -2.27
C HIS A 38 8.34 -11.55 -1.21
N ALA A 39 8.21 -10.97 -0.02
CA ALA A 39 9.14 -11.18 1.08
C ALA A 39 9.19 -12.65 1.50
N LEU A 40 10.36 -13.06 2.00
CA LEU A 40 10.53 -14.37 2.62
C LEU A 40 9.70 -14.44 3.91
N ASP A 41 9.24 -15.64 4.27
CA ASP A 41 8.38 -15.90 5.44
C ASP A 41 8.95 -15.41 6.78
N ASP A 42 10.23 -15.07 6.86
CA ASP A 42 10.89 -14.58 8.06
C ASP A 42 11.31 -13.11 8.00
N TRP A 43 11.09 -12.44 6.87
CA TRP A 43 11.55 -11.09 6.61
C TRP A 43 11.11 -10.08 7.67
N PHE A 44 9.88 -10.21 8.17
CA PHE A 44 9.29 -9.27 9.14
C PHE A 44 9.33 -9.77 10.60
N LYS A 45 9.94 -10.92 10.90
CA LYS A 45 9.90 -11.51 12.27
C LYS A 45 10.50 -10.59 13.33
N GLU A 46 11.58 -9.89 13.00
CA GLU A 46 12.29 -9.02 13.94
C GLU A 46 11.78 -7.57 13.92
N LEU A 47 10.68 -7.28 13.21
CA LEU A 47 10.19 -5.91 13.03
C LEU A 47 9.86 -5.22 14.36
N LYS A 48 9.35 -5.99 15.33
CA LYS A 48 9.04 -5.50 16.69
C LYS A 48 10.26 -4.97 17.45
N SER A 49 11.46 -5.40 17.08
CA SER A 49 12.70 -4.87 17.68
C SER A 49 13.08 -3.48 17.14
N VAL A 50 12.48 -3.08 16.00
CA VAL A 50 12.84 -1.87 15.25
C VAL A 50 11.79 -0.77 15.42
N VAL A 51 10.51 -1.14 15.51
CA VAL A 51 9.40 -0.19 15.65
C VAL A 51 8.43 -0.63 16.74
N GLU A 52 7.77 0.34 17.38
CA GLU A 52 6.77 0.06 18.43
C GLU A 52 5.44 -0.46 17.85
N GLY A 53 5.10 -0.05 16.63
CA GLY A 53 3.86 -0.41 15.98
C GLY A 53 3.90 -0.16 14.48
N VAL A 54 2.98 -0.79 13.77
CA VAL A 54 2.83 -0.67 12.32
C VAL A 54 1.39 -0.28 12.02
N LEU A 55 1.22 0.79 11.25
CA LEU A 55 -0.09 1.15 10.70
C LEU A 55 -0.10 0.83 9.21
N VAL A 56 -1.01 -0.05 8.81
CA VAL A 56 -1.37 -0.26 7.40
C VAL A 56 -2.72 0.40 7.18
N SER A 57 -2.82 1.22 6.14
CA SER A 57 -4.07 1.87 5.75
C SER A 57 -4.35 1.63 4.27
N ALA A 58 -5.61 1.38 3.93
CA ALA A 58 -6.07 1.30 2.55
C ALA A 58 -7.33 2.16 2.37
N GLY A 59 -7.43 2.86 1.25
CA GLY A 59 -8.71 3.35 0.77
C GLY A 59 -9.56 2.21 0.20
N ASP A 60 -10.88 2.22 0.38
CA ASP A 60 -11.75 1.19 -0.20
C ASP A 60 -11.88 1.25 -1.73
N ALA A 61 -11.57 2.41 -2.33
CA ALA A 61 -11.52 2.68 -3.76
C ALA A 61 -10.08 2.65 -4.33
N GLU A 62 -9.07 2.29 -3.51
CA GLU A 62 -7.70 2.10 -3.95
C GLU A 62 -7.60 0.94 -4.96
N CYS A 63 -6.84 1.16 -6.04
CA CYS A 63 -6.61 0.16 -7.07
C CYS A 63 -5.77 -1.04 -6.58
N LEU A 64 -4.93 -0.84 -5.56
CA LEU A 64 -4.10 -1.87 -4.91
C LEU A 64 -4.70 -2.39 -3.60
N ARG A 65 -6.01 -2.20 -3.39
CA ARG A 65 -6.66 -2.51 -2.11
C ARG A 65 -6.41 -3.95 -1.68
N ASP A 66 -6.63 -4.92 -2.57
CA ASP A 66 -6.57 -6.34 -2.21
C ASP A 66 -5.13 -6.80 -1.90
N GLU A 67 -4.13 -6.22 -2.58
CA GLU A 67 -2.72 -6.43 -2.25
C GLU A 67 -2.36 -5.82 -0.88
N ILE A 68 -2.89 -4.64 -0.55
CA ILE A 68 -2.68 -4.03 0.77
C ILE A 68 -3.34 -4.88 1.87
N PHE A 69 -4.53 -5.45 1.61
CA PHE A 69 -5.21 -6.35 2.55
C PHE A 69 -4.37 -7.60 2.80
N SER A 70 -3.86 -8.21 1.73
CA SER A 70 -2.97 -9.38 1.83
C SER A 70 -1.74 -9.07 2.68
N PHE A 71 -1.11 -7.91 2.47
CA PHE A 71 0.05 -7.50 3.26
C PHE A 71 -0.33 -7.18 4.72
N ALA A 72 -1.50 -6.59 4.95
CA ALA A 72 -1.99 -6.32 6.29
C ALA A 72 -2.21 -7.62 7.08
N GLU A 73 -2.75 -8.66 6.45
CA GLU A 73 -2.88 -9.99 7.05
C GLU A 73 -1.50 -10.56 7.42
N ASP A 74 -0.51 -10.45 6.53
CA ASP A 74 0.85 -10.89 6.80
C ASP A 74 1.46 -10.15 7.99
N ILE A 75 1.45 -8.82 7.97
CA ILE A 75 2.15 -8.02 8.98
C ILE A 75 1.51 -8.17 10.37
N CYS A 76 0.18 -8.35 10.43
CA CYS A 76 -0.52 -8.60 11.69
C CYS A 76 -0.12 -9.95 12.32
N ARG A 77 0.38 -10.90 11.53
CA ARG A 77 0.93 -12.16 12.05
C ARG A 77 2.33 -11.99 12.66
N TYR A 78 3.12 -11.04 12.18
CA TYR A 78 4.50 -10.81 12.64
C TYR A 78 4.62 -9.76 13.74
N HIS A 79 3.68 -8.83 13.85
CA HIS A 79 3.77 -7.71 14.77
C HIS A 79 2.46 -7.49 15.53
N ASP A 80 2.46 -7.73 16.84
CA ASP A 80 1.28 -7.61 17.72
C ASP A 80 0.76 -6.16 17.85
N GLY A 81 1.65 -5.18 17.72
CA GLY A 81 1.29 -3.76 17.60
C GLY A 81 0.81 -3.32 16.20
N ALA A 82 0.65 -4.22 15.23
CA ALA A 82 0.16 -3.85 13.90
C ALA A 82 -1.34 -3.56 13.91
N ARG A 83 -1.75 -2.57 13.12
CA ARG A 83 -3.16 -2.20 12.91
C ARG A 83 -3.43 -2.00 11.44
N PHE A 84 -4.59 -2.50 11.01
CA PHE A 84 -5.10 -2.29 9.67
C PHE A 84 -6.37 -1.43 9.71
N VAL A 85 -6.40 -0.38 8.89
CA VAL A 85 -7.54 0.54 8.79
C VAL A 85 -7.95 0.70 7.33
N VAL A 86 -9.25 0.55 7.06
CA VAL A 86 -9.84 0.85 5.75
C VAL A 86 -10.57 2.17 5.84
N GLN A 87 -10.33 3.05 4.88
CA GLN A 87 -10.97 4.36 4.76
C GLN A 87 -12.09 4.26 3.72
N GLU A 88 -13.33 4.50 4.16
CA GLU A 88 -14.50 4.52 3.28
C GLU A 88 -14.39 5.67 2.28
N TYR A 89 -14.69 5.38 1.01
CA TYR A 89 -14.51 6.26 -0.15
C TYR A 89 -13.07 6.74 -0.39
N GLY A 90 -12.07 6.14 0.26
CA GLY A 90 -10.68 6.54 0.12
C GLY A 90 -10.00 5.93 -1.10
N ALA A 91 -9.15 6.70 -1.76
CA ALA A 91 -8.15 6.28 -2.74
C ALA A 91 -6.71 6.24 -2.13
N HIS A 92 -5.69 6.57 -2.94
CA HIS A 92 -4.27 6.41 -2.61
C HIS A 92 -3.69 7.41 -1.61
N ASN A 93 -4.19 8.64 -1.59
CA ASN A 93 -3.53 9.79 -0.95
C ASN A 93 -4.27 10.25 0.32
N GLU A 94 -5.26 9.50 0.76
CA GLU A 94 -6.17 9.89 1.83
C GLU A 94 -5.48 9.89 3.19
N PRO A 95 -4.55 8.97 3.52
CA PRO A 95 -3.69 9.15 4.69
C PRO A 95 -2.89 10.47 4.64
N PHE A 96 -2.37 10.85 3.46
CA PHE A 96 -1.69 12.13 3.31
C PHE A 96 -2.66 13.31 3.58
N SER A 97 -3.87 13.26 3.02
CA SER A 97 -4.90 14.27 3.27
C SER A 97 -5.30 14.34 4.75
N ASP A 98 -5.59 13.21 5.39
CA ASP A 98 -6.07 13.17 6.77
C ASP A 98 -5.03 13.63 7.80
N PHE A 99 -3.75 13.29 7.58
CA PHE A 99 -2.70 13.58 8.55
C PHE A 99 -1.93 14.87 8.27
N LEU A 100 -1.70 15.22 6.99
CA LEU A 100 -0.73 16.26 6.63
C LEU A 100 -1.37 17.59 6.21
N THR A 101 -2.57 17.60 5.65
CA THR A 101 -3.19 18.86 5.20
C THR A 101 -3.92 19.60 6.33
N ARG A 102 -4.08 18.96 7.51
CA ARG A 102 -4.86 19.48 8.66
C ARG A 102 -6.29 19.88 8.28
N GLU A 103 -6.79 19.42 7.13
CA GLU A 103 -8.16 19.70 6.76
C GLU A 103 -9.08 19.02 7.77
N LYS A 104 -10.00 19.80 8.36
CA LYS A 104 -10.98 19.25 9.28
C LYS A 104 -11.87 18.30 8.49
N LYS A 105 -12.03 17.07 8.99
CA LYS A 105 -13.06 16.12 8.54
C LYS A 105 -14.32 16.89 8.14
N ARG A 106 -14.66 16.89 6.86
CA ARG A 106 -16.01 17.28 6.46
C ARG A 106 -16.93 16.22 7.03
N ALA A 107 -17.82 16.64 7.93
CA ALA A 107 -18.92 15.79 8.37
C ALA A 107 -19.76 15.46 7.13
N SER A 108 -19.69 14.21 6.68
CA SER A 108 -20.67 13.58 5.81
C SER A 108 -21.65 12.80 6.67
#